data_AF-A0A821JA18-F1
#
_entry.id   AF-A0A821JA18-F1
#
_cell.length_a   1.000
_cell.length_b   1.000
_cell.length_c   1.000
_cell.angle_alpha   90.00
_cell.angle_beta   90.00
_cell.angle_gamma   90.00
#
_symmetry.space_group_name_H-M   'P 1'
#
loop_
_entity.id
_entity.type
_entity.pdbx_description
1 polymer ?
#
loop_
_entity_poly.entity_id
_entity_poly.type
_entity_poly.pdbx_seq_one_letter_code
_entity_poly.pdbx_strand_id
1 'polypeptide(L)'
;MNSILSNIFTIKDRLKCRRDGACEITLATRRRCKSCRLKKCFAVGMRKEWILTEEEKLNKKHRIEENRRLRLTHTNESLLSKDNFKEAINLSEKHDLDLQNIVLNK
;
A
#
# COMPACT_ATOMS: atom_id res chain seq x y z
N MET A 1 -4.43 40.35 7.09
CA MET A 1 -3.73 39.35 6.25
C MET A 1 -2.58 38.82 7.10
N ASN A 2 -2.69 37.70 7.80
CA ASN A 2 -2.64 36.36 7.21
C ASN A 2 -3.38 35.34 8.09
N SER A 3 -4.32 34.66 7.44
CA SER A 3 -5.18 33.61 7.96
C SER A 3 -4.47 32.25 7.85
N ILE A 4 -3.68 31.82 8.84
CA ILE A 4 -3.25 30.40 8.95
C ILE A 4 -3.02 29.98 10.41
N LEU A 5 -3.99 30.25 11.31
CA LEU A 5 -4.00 29.70 12.68
C LEU A 5 -5.23 28.82 12.97
N SER A 6 -5.80 28.18 11.94
CA SER A 6 -7.07 27.45 12.05
C SER A 6 -7.01 25.98 11.62
N ASN A 7 -5.88 25.29 11.76
CA ASN A 7 -5.81 23.84 11.54
C ASN A 7 -5.19 23.04 12.71
N ILE A 8 -5.17 23.60 13.91
CA ILE A 8 -4.81 22.87 15.14
C ILE A 8 -6.09 22.30 15.76
N PHE A 9 -6.70 21.32 15.11
CA PHE A 9 -7.62 20.41 15.80
C PHE A 9 -6.89 19.08 15.95
N THR A 10 -6.29 18.87 17.12
CA THR A 10 -5.45 17.71 17.39
C THR A 10 -6.26 16.41 17.32
N ILE A 11 -5.61 15.28 17.03
CA ILE A 11 -6.27 13.96 17.01
C ILE A 11 -6.90 13.63 18.38
N LYS A 12 -6.31 14.16 19.46
CA LYS A 12 -6.78 14.02 20.84
C LYS A 12 -8.14 14.68 21.04
N ASP A 13 -8.36 15.87 20.48
CA ASP A 13 -9.64 16.57 20.57
C ASP A 13 -10.76 15.89 19.77
N ARG A 14 -10.39 15.16 18.70
CA ARG A 14 -11.33 14.36 17.89
C ARG A 14 -11.88 13.13 18.62
N LEU A 15 -11.26 12.70 19.71
CA LEU A 15 -11.65 11.51 20.48
C LEU A 15 -12.27 11.84 21.85
N LYS A 16 -12.42 13.13 22.19
CA LYS A 16 -13.13 13.56 23.41
C LYS A 16 -14.64 13.62 23.16
N CYS A 17 -15.43 13.18 24.14
CA CYS A 17 -16.87 13.41 24.11
C CYS A 17 -17.18 14.88 24.44
N ARG A 18 -18.10 15.51 23.70
CA ARG A 18 -18.57 16.90 23.97
C ARG A 18 -19.81 16.97 24.87
N ARG A 19 -20.31 15.81 25.29
CA ARG A 19 -21.47 15.63 26.19
C ARG A 19 -20.97 14.81 27.40
N ASP A 20 -21.83 14.00 28.01
CA ASP A 20 -21.55 13.29 29.26
C ASP A 20 -20.89 11.91 29.09
N GLY A 21 -20.30 11.64 27.91
CA GLY A 21 -19.66 10.32 27.67
C GLY A 21 -20.63 9.14 27.51
N ALA A 22 -21.95 9.38 27.52
CA ALA A 22 -23.01 8.38 27.43
C ALA A 22 -23.87 8.54 26.15
N CYS A 23 -23.25 8.93 25.03
CA CYS A 23 -23.98 9.14 23.78
C CYS A 23 -24.61 7.85 23.25
N GLU A 24 -25.91 7.89 22.94
CA GLU A 24 -26.56 6.80 22.21
C GLU A 24 -25.99 6.67 20.78
N ILE A 25 -25.63 5.45 20.39
CA ILE A 25 -25.01 5.13 19.09
C ILE A 25 -25.96 4.30 18.23
N THR A 26 -26.53 4.94 17.21
CA THR A 26 -27.40 4.41 16.16
C THR A 26 -26.83 4.70 14.77
N LEU A 27 -27.47 4.23 13.70
CA LEU A 27 -27.04 4.53 12.32
C LEU A 27 -26.96 6.04 12.03
N ALA A 28 -27.92 6.81 12.53
CA ALA A 28 -27.99 8.26 12.36
C ALA A 28 -27.03 9.03 13.30
N THR A 29 -26.73 8.49 14.49
CA THR A 29 -25.96 9.22 15.52
C THR A 29 -24.49 8.83 15.60
N ARG A 30 -24.08 7.67 15.04
CA ARG A 30 -22.72 7.12 15.17
C ARG A 30 -21.58 8.04 14.71
N ARG A 31 -21.84 8.99 13.81
CA ARG A 31 -20.81 9.96 13.34
C ARG A 31 -20.63 11.15 14.29
N ARG A 32 -21.60 11.41 15.19
CA ARG A 32 -21.64 12.60 16.05
C ARG A 32 -20.63 12.54 17.20
N CYS A 33 -20.32 11.35 17.72
CA CYS A 33 -19.37 11.20 18.81
C CYS A 33 -18.43 10.00 18.59
N LYS A 34 -17.19 10.29 18.18
CA LYS A 34 -16.15 9.25 17.97
C LYS A 34 -15.77 8.54 19.27
N SER A 35 -15.72 9.28 20.38
CA SER A 35 -15.39 8.77 21.73
C SER A 35 -16.35 7.65 22.17
N CYS A 36 -17.65 7.95 22.26
CA CYS A 36 -18.65 6.97 22.70
C CYS A 36 -18.83 5.84 21.68
N ARG A 37 -18.66 6.11 20.38
CA ARG A 37 -18.64 5.05 19.36
C ARG A 37 -17.51 4.06 19.63
N LEU A 38 -16.29 4.55 19.85
CA LEU A 38 -15.14 3.70 20.16
C LEU A 38 -15.35 2.92 21.47
N LYS A 39 -15.87 3.57 22.52
CA LYS A 39 -16.23 2.90 23.77
C LYS A 39 -17.23 1.76 23.55
N LYS A 40 -18.28 2.00 22.75
CA LYS A 40 -19.27 0.96 22.41
C LYS A 40 -18.65 -0.17 21.58
N CYS A 41 -17.76 0.12 20.63
CA CYS A 41 -17.03 -0.89 19.85
C CYS A 41 -16.30 -1.89 20.75
N PHE A 42 -15.57 -1.40 21.75
CA PHE A 42 -14.91 -2.28 22.72
C PHE A 42 -15.91 -2.99 23.65
N ALA A 43 -16.97 -2.29 24.09
CA ALA A 43 -18.01 -2.89 24.94
C ALA A 43 -18.75 -4.06 24.27
N VAL A 44 -18.92 -4.03 22.94
CA VAL A 44 -19.52 -5.16 22.18
C VAL A 44 -18.52 -6.27 21.84
N GLY A 45 -17.26 -6.16 22.30
CA GLY A 45 -16.26 -7.23 22.17
C GLY A 45 -15.23 -7.06 21.05
N MET A 46 -15.14 -5.90 20.40
CA MET A 46 -13.96 -5.64 19.54
C MET A 46 -12.70 -5.64 20.40
N ARG A 47 -11.64 -6.31 19.95
CA ARG A 47 -10.39 -6.46 20.69
C ARG A 47 -9.32 -5.54 20.15
N LYS A 48 -8.71 -4.73 21.03
CA LYS A 48 -7.60 -3.84 20.64
C LYS A 48 -6.35 -4.61 20.23
N GLU A 49 -6.19 -5.82 20.77
CA GLU A 49 -5.04 -6.71 20.53
C GLU A 49 -5.02 -7.26 19.10
N TRP A 50 -6.13 -7.16 18.36
CA TRP A 50 -6.20 -7.56 16.94
C TRP A 50 -5.88 -6.42 15.98
N ILE A 51 -5.62 -5.23 16.51
CA ILE A 51 -5.18 -4.09 15.70
C ILE A 51 -3.66 -4.19 15.56
N LEU A 52 -3.17 -4.38 14.34
CA LEU A 52 -1.74 -4.42 14.05
C LEU A 52 -1.05 -3.16 14.57
N THR A 53 0.04 -3.35 15.29
CA THR A 53 1.00 -2.32 15.65
C THR A 53 1.65 -1.73 14.40
N GLU A 54 2.29 -0.57 14.52
CA GLU A 54 2.98 0.06 13.38
C GLU A 54 4.12 -0.81 12.85
N GLU A 55 4.82 -1.52 13.75
CA GLU A 55 5.86 -2.48 13.39
C GLU A 55 5.30 -3.67 12.60
N GLU A 56 4.22 -4.29 13.07
CA GLU A 56 3.58 -5.40 12.37
C GLU A 56 3.02 -5.00 11.00
N LYS A 57 2.51 -3.76 10.88
CA LYS A 57 2.08 -3.21 9.58
C LYS A 57 3.26 -3.08 8.63
N LEU A 58 4.41 -2.58 9.10
CA LEU A 58 5.61 -2.43 8.28
C LEU A 58 6.11 -3.80 7.82
N ASN A 59 6.22 -4.76 8.75
CA ASN A 59 6.62 -6.13 8.45
C ASN A 59 5.68 -6.79 7.43
N LYS A 60 4.36 -6.61 7.57
CA LYS A 60 3.38 -7.11 6.61
C LYS A 60 3.57 -6.46 5.23
N LYS A 61 3.84 -5.16 5.15
CA LYS A 61 4.11 -4.48 3.88
C LYS A 61 5.35 -5.04 3.18
N HIS A 62 6.46 -5.22 3.91
CA HIS A 62 7.69 -5.81 3.36
C HIS A 62 7.45 -7.22 2.80
N ARG A 63 6.76 -8.08 3.56
CA ARG A 63 6.41 -9.44 3.11
C ARG A 63 5.55 -9.43 1.84
N ILE A 64 4.60 -8.50 1.73
CA ILE A 64 3.75 -8.39 0.54
C ILE A 64 4.59 -7.96 -0.68
N GLU A 65 5.49 -6.99 -0.51
CA GLU A 65 6.33 -6.51 -1.60
C GLU A 65 7.33 -7.57 -2.08
N GLU A 66 7.96 -8.29 -1.15
CA GLU A 66 8.85 -9.40 -1.47
C GLU A 66 8.12 -10.50 -2.25
N ASN A 67 6.94 -10.91 -1.77
CA ASN A 67 6.11 -11.89 -2.47
C ASN A 67 5.67 -11.41 -3.86
N ARG A 68 5.42 -10.11 -4.02
CA ARG A 68 5.10 -9.52 -5.32
C ARG A 68 6.30 -9.61 -6.27
N ARG A 69 7.50 -9.30 -5.78
CA ARG A 69 8.75 -9.43 -6.55
C ARG A 69 8.99 -10.87 -6.97
N LEU A 70 8.83 -11.84 -6.07
CA LEU A 70 8.99 -13.27 -6.37
C LEU A 70 8.00 -13.77 -7.43
N ARG A 71 6.75 -13.29 -7.41
CA ARG A 71 5.77 -13.60 -8.44
C ARG A 71 6.18 -13.06 -9.81
N LEU A 72 6.71 -11.85 -9.86
CA LEU A 72 7.23 -11.25 -11.10
C LEU A 72 8.44 -12.00 -11.64
N THR A 73 9.35 -12.45 -10.77
CA THR A 73 10.51 -13.24 -11.21
C THR A 73 10.08 -14.60 -11.74
N HIS A 74 9.13 -15.28 -11.10
CA HIS A 74 8.62 -16.56 -11.60
C HIS A 74 7.84 -16.44 -12.91
N THR A 75 7.10 -15.34 -13.13
CA THR A 75 6.48 -15.10 -14.45
C THR A 75 7.54 -14.87 -15.53
N ASN A 76 8.63 -14.16 -15.22
CA ASN A 76 9.73 -13.95 -16.16
C ASN A 76 10.51 -15.24 -16.44
N GLU A 77 10.71 -16.08 -15.43
CA GLU A 77 11.38 -17.38 -15.55
C GLU A 77 10.54 -18.37 -16.37
N SER A 78 9.21 -18.28 -16.29
CA SER A 78 8.29 -19.03 -17.17
C SER A 78 8.26 -18.52 -18.62
N LEU A 79 8.60 -17.25 -18.87
CA LEU A 79 8.74 -16.69 -20.23
C LEU A 79 10.15 -16.95 -20.83
N LEU A 80 11.13 -17.27 -19.96
CA LEU A 80 12.49 -17.67 -20.30
C LEU A 80 12.66 -19.20 -20.37
N SER A 81 11.66 -19.93 -20.90
CA SER A 81 11.90 -21.32 -21.31
C SER A 81 13.11 -21.34 -22.25
N LYS A 82 14.04 -22.27 -22.01
CA LYS A 82 15.42 -22.31 -22.53
C LYS A 82 15.57 -22.27 -24.07
N ASP A 83 14.45 -22.32 -24.78
CA ASP A 83 14.39 -22.24 -26.24
C ASP A 83 14.47 -20.78 -26.74
N ASN A 84 14.03 -19.79 -25.95
CA ASN A 84 13.99 -18.39 -26.37
C ASN A 84 15.29 -17.59 -26.13
N PHE A 85 16.21 -18.09 -25.30
CA PHE A 85 17.45 -17.36 -24.99
C PHE A 85 18.45 -17.35 -26.16
N LYS A 86 18.48 -18.43 -26.95
CA LYS A 86 19.31 -18.51 -28.16
C LYS A 86 18.77 -17.63 -29.28
N GLU A 87 17.44 -17.52 -29.39
CA GLU A 87 16.80 -16.72 -30.42
C GLU A 87 16.92 -15.22 -30.15
N ALA A 88 16.82 -14.79 -28.88
CA ALA A 88 17.02 -13.40 -28.48
C ALA A 88 18.47 -12.92 -28.66
N ILE A 89 19.46 -13.78 -28.35
CA ILE A 89 20.89 -13.45 -28.57
C ILE A 89 21.20 -13.37 -30.07
N ASN A 90 20.72 -14.32 -30.87
CA ASN A 90 20.89 -14.30 -32.33
C ASN A 90 20.25 -13.07 -32.98
N LEU A 91 19.10 -12.59 -32.46
CA LEU A 91 18.43 -11.40 -32.99
C LEU A 91 19.20 -10.12 -32.67
N SER A 92 19.84 -10.03 -31.49
CA SER A 92 20.71 -8.89 -31.14
C SER A 92 22.02 -8.89 -31.94
N GLU A 93 22.65 -10.04 -32.15
CA GLU A 93 23.90 -10.15 -32.92
C GLU A 93 23.69 -9.82 -34.41
N LYS A 94 22.54 -10.19 -34.97
CA LYS A 94 22.17 -9.85 -36.35
C LYS A 94 21.94 -8.35 -36.53
N HIS A 95 21.29 -7.70 -35.55
CA HIS A 95 21.04 -6.26 -35.59
C HIS A 95 22.34 -5.44 -35.54
N ASP A 96 23.34 -5.88 -34.78
CA ASP A 96 24.65 -5.21 -34.71
C ASP A 96 25.49 -5.39 -36.00
N LEU A 97 25.43 -6.56 -36.64
CA LEU A 97 26.06 -6.77 -37.96
C LEU A 97 25.39 -5.95 -39.06
N ASP A 98 24.07 -5.87 -39.05
CA ASP A 98 23.31 -5.09 -40.04
C ASP A 98 23.62 -3.58 -39.90
N LEU A 99 23.76 -3.07 -38.67
CA LEU A 99 24.19 -1.69 -38.41
C LEU A 99 25.63 -1.43 -38.88
N GLN A 100 26.56 -2.35 -38.64
CA GLN A 100 27.95 -2.22 -39.13
C GLN A 100 28.02 -2.25 -40.67
N ASN A 101 27.22 -3.09 -41.32
CA ASN A 101 27.15 -3.17 -42.78
C ASN A 101 26.47 -1.96 -43.42
N ILE A 102 25.54 -1.30 -42.73
CA ILE A 102 24.93 -0.04 -43.16
C ILE A 102 25.92 1.13 -43.05
N VAL A 103 26.79 1.13 -42.03
CA VAL A 103 27.83 2.17 -41.85
C VAL A 103 28.98 2.00 -42.82
N LEU A 104 29.31 0.77 -43.23
CA LEU A 104 30.42 0.47 -44.14
C LEU A 104 30.07 0.59 -45.64
N ASN A 105 28.79 0.61 -46.01
CA ASN A 105 28.32 0.73 -47.41
C ASN A 105 27.68 2.11 -47.72
N LYS A 106 28.07 3.16 -47.00
CA LYS A 106 27.75 4.57 -47.30
C LYS A 106 28.99 5.38 -47.64
#